data_AF-A0AAJ0DJ15-F1
#
_entry.id   AF-A0AAJ0DJ15-F1
#
_cell.length_a   1.000
_cell.length_b   1.000
_cell.length_c   1.000
_cell.angle_alpha   90.00
_cell.angle_beta   90.00
_cell.angle_gamma   90.00
#
_symmetry.space_group_name_H-M   'P 1'
#
loop_
_entity.id
_entity.type
_entity.pdbx_description
1 polymer ?
#
loop_
_entity_poly.entity_id
_entity_poly.type
_entity_poly.pdbx_seq_one_letter_code
_entity_poly.pdbx_strand_id
1 'polypeptide(L)'
;MEASALRRARPVDPGSAGLNRVTRRCLPPHPPIPRAGCSNGVEDGAMLGLLLSKLQTLGVSSDPRERNDQLYDVFKLYEGLRKARTKTNVEGAVHTRHFYHLADGEEQKQRDAELGELPGHNWQGSCSFNWADAEYQRNLLGVDVLADAAEEFDRSMTGLAKSAVRTAML
;
A
#
# COMPACT_ATOMS: atom_id res chain seq x y z
N MET A 1 -3.52 -51.49 -15.76
CA MET A 1 -3.09 -51.50 -14.34
C MET A 1 -2.72 -50.07 -13.99
N GLU A 2 -3.70 -49.23 -13.70
CA GLU A 2 -4.21 -48.90 -12.36
C GLU A 2 -3.20 -48.18 -11.44
N ALA A 3 -3.45 -46.87 -11.30
CA ALA A 3 -3.69 -46.09 -10.07
C ALA A 3 -2.64 -46.01 -8.92
N SER A 4 -2.34 -44.74 -8.60
CA SER A 4 -2.39 -44.12 -7.26
C SER A 4 -1.26 -44.39 -6.24
N ALA A 5 -0.50 -43.33 -5.90
CA ALA A 5 -0.03 -43.10 -4.54
C ALA A 5 0.44 -41.63 -4.33
N LEU A 6 -0.43 -40.83 -3.72
CA LEU A 6 -0.14 -39.58 -3.02
C LEU A 6 1.05 -39.73 -2.07
N ARG A 7 2.10 -38.90 -2.22
CA ARG A 7 3.12 -38.73 -1.17
C ARG A 7 2.53 -37.84 -0.06
N ARG A 8 2.06 -38.48 1.01
CA ARG A 8 1.66 -37.84 2.27
C ARG A 8 2.88 -37.20 2.95
N ALA A 9 2.67 -36.03 3.54
CA ALA A 9 3.62 -35.38 4.44
C ALA A 9 4.03 -36.31 5.59
N ARG A 10 5.31 -36.28 5.97
CA ARG A 10 5.85 -37.07 7.10
C ARG A 10 5.34 -36.52 8.44
N PRO A 11 5.14 -37.37 9.48
CA PRO A 11 4.69 -36.91 10.78
C PRO A 11 5.77 -36.07 11.47
N VAL A 12 5.36 -34.98 12.12
CA VAL A 12 6.19 -34.16 13.01
C VAL A 12 6.13 -34.76 14.41
N ASP A 13 7.29 -34.92 15.05
CA ASP A 13 7.48 -35.55 16.37
C ASP A 13 6.63 -34.89 17.48
N PRO A 14 6.06 -35.69 18.41
CA PRO A 14 5.27 -35.18 19.53
C PRO A 14 6.18 -34.84 20.71
N GLY A 15 7.01 -33.81 20.55
CA GLY A 15 8.08 -33.50 21.50
C GLY A 15 8.29 -32.01 21.79
N SER A 16 7.22 -31.22 21.87
CA SER A 16 7.25 -29.87 22.48
C SER A 16 5.83 -29.34 22.67
N ALA A 17 5.13 -29.93 23.65
CA ALA A 17 3.95 -29.30 24.22
C ALA A 17 4.38 -28.07 25.03
N GLY A 18 4.04 -26.88 24.57
CA GLY A 18 4.23 -25.66 25.34
C GLY A 18 3.75 -24.43 24.58
N LEU A 19 2.71 -23.78 25.10
CA LEU A 19 2.20 -22.45 24.78
C LEU A 19 1.20 -22.27 23.61
N ASN A 20 -0.06 -22.04 24.04
CA ASN A 20 -1.11 -21.23 23.43
C ASN A 20 -1.89 -21.77 22.21
N ARG A 21 -2.82 -22.69 22.49
CA ARG A 21 -4.01 -22.98 21.66
C ARG A 21 -5.17 -22.00 21.96
N VAL A 22 -5.05 -20.72 21.64
CA VAL A 22 -6.23 -19.82 21.56
C VAL A 22 -5.93 -18.74 20.53
N THR A 23 -6.21 -19.03 19.24
CA THR A 23 -6.45 -18.04 18.15
C THR A 23 -6.44 -18.67 16.74
N ARG A 24 -5.97 -19.93 16.57
CA ARG A 24 -5.95 -20.62 15.26
C ARG A 24 -7.32 -21.13 14.76
N ARG A 25 -8.38 -20.31 14.72
CA ARG A 25 -9.67 -20.79 14.19
C ARG A 25 -10.51 -19.85 13.32
N CYS A 26 -9.97 -18.75 12.79
CA CYS A 26 -10.77 -17.93 11.86
C CYS A 26 -10.18 -17.66 10.48
N LEU A 27 -8.91 -17.97 10.18
CA LEU A 27 -8.36 -17.78 8.83
C LEU A 27 -7.41 -18.94 8.51
N PRO A 28 -7.51 -19.61 7.35
CA PRO A 28 -6.49 -20.55 6.89
C PRO A 28 -5.12 -19.85 6.85
N PRO A 29 -3.99 -20.58 6.85
CA PRO A 29 -2.67 -19.98 6.68
C PRO A 29 -2.58 -19.36 5.28
N HIS A 30 -3.01 -18.11 5.17
CA HIS A 30 -2.79 -17.31 3.98
C HIS A 30 -1.28 -17.05 3.88
N PRO A 31 -0.66 -17.23 2.71
CA PRO A 31 0.71 -16.76 2.48
C PRO A 31 0.81 -15.28 2.87
N PRO A 32 2.01 -14.74 3.17
CA PRO A 32 2.18 -13.33 3.48
C PRO A 32 2.06 -12.52 2.18
N ILE A 33 0.88 -12.53 1.58
CA ILE A 33 0.48 -11.51 0.63
C ILE A 33 0.56 -10.21 1.44
N PRO A 34 1.27 -9.17 0.95
CA PRO A 34 1.24 -7.87 1.59
C PRO A 34 -0.22 -7.50 1.87
N ARG A 35 -0.57 -7.29 3.14
CA ARG A 35 -1.88 -6.76 3.55
C ARG A 35 -2.00 -5.27 3.18
N ALA A 36 -1.56 -4.92 1.97
CA ALA A 36 -1.51 -3.58 1.43
C ALA A 36 -2.93 -2.98 1.31
N GLY A 37 -3.95 -3.81 1.07
CA GLY A 37 -5.33 -3.33 0.97
C GLY A 37 -5.88 -2.69 2.25
N CYS A 38 -5.50 -3.18 3.44
CA CYS A 38 -5.93 -2.60 4.70
C CYS A 38 -5.12 -1.34 5.05
N SER A 39 -3.80 -1.36 4.81
CA SER A 39 -2.94 -0.19 5.00
C SER A 39 -3.38 1.00 4.13
N ASN A 40 -3.74 0.73 2.87
CA ASN A 40 -4.24 1.74 1.95
C ASN A 40 -5.53 2.41 2.47
N GLY A 41 -6.45 1.63 3.07
CA GLY A 41 -7.69 2.18 3.61
C GLY A 41 -7.49 3.08 4.85
N VAL A 42 -6.48 2.78 5.68
CA VAL A 42 -6.11 3.64 6.81
C VAL A 42 -5.47 4.95 6.30
N GLU A 43 -4.56 4.86 5.33
CA GLU A 43 -3.99 6.03 4.65
C GLU A 43 -5.10 6.92 4.05
N ASP A 44 -6.07 6.31 3.35
CA ASP A 44 -7.19 7.00 2.70
C ASP A 44 -8.04 7.77 3.71
N GLY A 45 -8.42 7.12 4.82
CA GLY A 45 -9.23 7.74 5.86
C GLY A 45 -8.50 8.90 6.54
N ALA A 46 -7.20 8.74 6.83
CA ALA A 46 -6.40 9.79 7.45
C ALA A 46 -6.21 10.99 6.51
N MET A 47 -5.94 10.77 5.22
CA MET A 47 -5.84 11.83 4.22
C MET A 47 -7.15 12.59 4.06
N LEU A 48 -8.27 11.90 3.89
CA LEU A 48 -9.58 12.56 3.77
C LEU A 48 -9.90 13.39 5.02
N GLY A 49 -9.63 12.86 6.21
CA GLY A 49 -9.80 13.59 7.46
C GLY A 49 -8.96 14.86 7.53
N LEU A 50 -7.69 14.78 7.12
CA LEU A 50 -6.78 15.93 7.06
C LEU A 50 -7.27 17.00 6.06
N LEU A 51 -7.59 16.60 4.83
CA LEU A 51 -8.02 17.53 3.77
C LEU A 51 -9.33 18.23 4.12
N LEU A 52 -10.30 17.52 4.69
CA LEU A 52 -11.57 18.10 5.13
C LEU A 52 -11.37 19.03 6.34
N SER A 53 -10.49 18.69 7.28
CA SER A 53 -10.13 19.55 8.40
C SER A 53 -9.48 20.86 7.94
N LYS A 54 -8.58 20.78 6.95
CA LYS A 54 -7.98 21.97 6.31
C LYS A 54 -9.01 22.82 5.59
N LEU A 55 -9.96 22.22 4.86
CA LEU A 55 -11.06 22.94 4.23
C LEU A 55 -11.93 23.65 5.27
N GLN A 56 -12.26 22.98 6.38
CA GLN A 56 -13.01 23.57 7.48
C GLN A 56 -12.28 24.79 8.07
N THR A 57 -10.96 24.70 8.21
CA THR A 57 -10.11 25.80 8.71
C THR A 57 -10.06 26.98 7.73
N LEU A 58 -10.03 26.71 6.42
CA LEU A 58 -10.04 27.74 5.38
C LEU A 58 -11.37 28.50 5.30
N GLY A 59 -12.46 27.85 5.73
CA GLY A 59 -13.82 28.38 5.70
C GLY A 59 -14.67 27.70 4.63
N VAL A 60 -15.76 27.10 5.08
CA VAL A 60 -16.75 26.46 4.20
C VAL A 60 -17.88 27.44 3.92
N SER A 61 -18.24 27.62 2.65
CA SER A 61 -19.35 28.50 2.28
C SER A 61 -20.68 28.01 2.85
N SER A 62 -21.52 28.95 3.27
CA SER A 62 -22.90 28.66 3.67
C SER A 62 -23.78 28.38 2.43
N ASP A 63 -23.41 28.92 1.27
CA ASP A 63 -24.10 28.65 0.00
C ASP A 63 -23.88 27.18 -0.41
N PRO A 64 -24.96 26.42 -0.68
CA PRO A 64 -24.84 25.02 -1.07
C PRO A 64 -24.06 24.77 -2.37
N ARG A 65 -24.09 25.69 -3.35
CA ARG A 65 -23.36 25.48 -4.60
C ARG A 65 -21.87 25.67 -4.39
N GLU A 66 -21.47 26.79 -3.79
CA GLU A 66 -20.07 27.06 -3.49
C GLU A 66 -19.46 26.00 -2.57
N ARG A 67 -20.21 25.53 -1.55
CA ARG A 67 -19.76 24.42 -0.69
C ARG A 67 -19.54 23.14 -1.48
N ASN A 68 -20.41 22.82 -2.44
CA ASN A 68 -20.25 21.62 -3.26
C ASN A 68 -19.01 21.73 -4.16
N ASP A 69 -18.72 22.91 -4.70
CA ASP A 69 -17.53 23.15 -5.50
C ASP A 69 -16.25 22.99 -4.65
N GLN A 70 -16.24 23.56 -3.43
CA GLN A 70 -15.15 23.38 -2.47
C GLN A 70 -14.89 21.90 -2.12
N LEU A 71 -15.96 21.12 -1.89
CA LEU A 71 -15.86 19.69 -1.62
C LEU A 71 -15.38 18.91 -2.85
N TYR A 72 -15.87 19.29 -4.03
CA TYR A 72 -15.45 18.68 -5.29
C TYR A 72 -13.95 18.85 -5.53
N ASP A 73 -13.42 20.06 -5.33
CA ASP A 73 -12.00 20.35 -5.49
C ASP A 73 -11.15 19.53 -4.51
N VAL A 74 -11.59 19.38 -3.26
CA VAL A 74 -10.91 18.54 -2.26
C VAL A 74 -10.94 17.07 -2.64
N PHE A 75 -12.07 16.54 -3.12
CA PHE A 75 -12.14 15.14 -3.55
C PHE A 75 -11.33 14.87 -4.81
N LYS A 76 -11.27 15.84 -5.73
CA LYS A 76 -10.44 15.75 -6.94
C LYS A 76 -8.94 15.76 -6.60
N LEU A 77 -8.55 16.59 -5.65
CA LEU A 77 -7.20 16.60 -5.09
C LEU A 77 -6.86 15.24 -4.46
N TYR A 78 -7.73 14.72 -3.60
CA TYR A 78 -7.58 13.40 -3.01
C TYR A 78 -7.43 12.29 -4.07
N GLU A 79 -8.29 12.28 -5.10
CA GLU A 79 -8.19 11.31 -6.19
C GLU A 79 -6.81 11.39 -6.86
N GLY A 80 -6.33 12.60 -7.17
CA GLY A 80 -5.03 12.83 -7.78
C GLY A 80 -3.87 12.25 -6.96
N LEU A 81 -3.86 12.51 -5.66
CA LEU A 81 -2.83 12.01 -4.74
C LEU A 81 -2.83 10.47 -4.63
N ARG A 82 -4.00 9.84 -4.65
CA ARG A 82 -4.13 8.39 -4.40
C ARG A 82 -4.01 7.53 -5.63
N LYS A 83 -4.42 8.01 -6.80
CA LYS A 83 -4.52 7.20 -8.02
C LYS A 83 -3.19 6.59 -8.46
N ALA A 84 -2.13 7.38 -8.44
CA ALA A 84 -0.80 6.90 -8.83
C ALA A 84 -0.27 5.86 -7.83
N ARG A 85 -0.33 6.15 -6.52
CA ARG A 85 0.16 5.27 -5.47
C ARG A 85 -0.59 3.94 -5.39
N THR A 86 -1.91 3.99 -5.46
CA THR A 86 -2.74 2.77 -5.44
C THR A 86 -2.47 1.89 -6.67
N LYS A 87 -2.26 2.50 -7.84
CA LYS A 87 -1.85 1.76 -9.05
C LYS A 87 -0.51 1.04 -8.84
N THR A 88 0.51 1.74 -8.36
CA THR A 88 1.83 1.15 -8.06
C THR A 88 1.71 0.00 -7.05
N ASN A 89 0.90 0.17 -6.00
CA ASN A 89 0.71 -0.87 -4.98
C ASN A 89 0.03 -2.13 -5.56
N VAL A 90 -0.94 -1.97 -6.47
CA VAL A 90 -1.62 -3.09 -7.13
C VAL A 90 -0.68 -3.81 -8.09
N GLU A 91 0.05 -3.08 -8.94
CA GLU A 91 1.03 -3.65 -9.86
C GLU A 91 2.13 -4.41 -9.10
N GLY A 92 2.63 -3.83 -8.02
CA GLY A 92 3.55 -4.47 -7.12
C GLY A 92 3.01 -5.73 -6.45
N ALA A 93 1.75 -5.74 -6.04
CA ALA A 93 1.11 -6.92 -5.47
C ALA A 93 0.96 -8.05 -6.50
N VAL A 94 0.69 -7.71 -7.77
CA VAL A 94 0.66 -8.69 -8.88
C VAL A 94 2.05 -9.29 -9.10
N HIS A 95 3.09 -8.46 -9.14
CA HIS A 95 4.49 -8.93 -9.24
C HIS A 95 4.83 -9.86 -8.08
N THR A 96 4.52 -9.44 -6.85
CA THR A 96 4.77 -10.26 -5.65
C THR A 96 4.01 -11.59 -5.70
N ARG A 97 2.77 -11.58 -6.21
CA ARG A 97 1.98 -12.81 -6.39
C ARG A 97 2.69 -13.78 -7.34
N HIS A 98 3.26 -13.31 -8.44
CA HIS A 98 4.01 -14.15 -9.38
C HIS A 98 5.15 -14.90 -8.66
N PHE A 99 6.01 -14.16 -7.96
CA PHE A 99 7.17 -14.74 -7.26
C PHE A 99 6.81 -15.71 -6.13
N TYR A 100 5.66 -15.50 -5.46
CA TYR A 100 5.18 -16.44 -4.44
C TYR A 100 4.60 -17.74 -4.99
N HIS A 101 4.16 -17.75 -6.26
CA HIS A 101 3.50 -18.90 -6.88
C HIS A 101 4.33 -19.55 -7.99
N LEU A 102 5.63 -19.26 -8.05
CA LEU A 102 6.55 -19.94 -8.96
C LEU A 102 6.49 -21.44 -8.74
N ALA A 103 6.35 -22.19 -9.84
CA ALA A 103 6.51 -23.63 -9.83
C ALA A 103 8.00 -24.00 -9.65
N ASP A 104 8.25 -25.22 -9.22
CA ASP A 104 9.62 -25.75 -9.11
C ASP A 104 10.30 -25.68 -10.48
N GLY A 105 11.39 -24.93 -10.59
CA GLY A 105 12.05 -24.65 -11.86
C GLY A 105 13.24 -23.69 -11.74
N GLU A 106 13.82 -23.33 -12.88
CA GLU A 106 15.00 -22.45 -12.92
C GLU A 106 14.71 -21.03 -12.40
N GLU A 107 13.54 -20.48 -12.71
CA GLU A 107 13.13 -19.15 -12.21
C GLU A 107 13.02 -19.13 -10.68
N GLN A 108 12.52 -20.21 -10.08
CA GLN A 108 12.48 -20.36 -8.62
C GLN A 108 13.90 -20.40 -8.03
N LYS A 109 14.81 -21.17 -8.65
CA LYS A 109 16.21 -21.26 -8.18
C LYS A 109 16.93 -19.91 -8.26
N GLN A 110 16.68 -19.14 -9.32
CA GLN A 110 17.23 -17.79 -9.48
C GLN A 110 16.71 -16.86 -8.38
N ARG A 111 15.40 -16.83 -8.14
CA ARG A 111 14.81 -16.08 -7.01
C ARG A 111 15.45 -16.48 -5.69
N ASP A 112 15.57 -17.78 -5.42
CA ASP A 112 16.10 -18.29 -4.15
C ASP A 112 17.59 -17.97 -3.96
N ALA A 113 18.36 -17.97 -5.06
CA ALA A 113 19.76 -17.55 -5.05
C ALA A 113 19.88 -16.05 -4.72
N GLU A 114 19.12 -15.19 -5.43
CA GLU A 114 19.10 -13.74 -5.15
C GLU A 114 18.70 -13.45 -3.70
N LEU A 115 17.64 -14.10 -3.20
CA LEU A 115 17.20 -13.93 -1.81
C LEU A 115 18.23 -14.42 -0.78
N GLY A 116 19.04 -15.43 -1.14
CA GLY A 116 20.10 -15.96 -0.28
C GLY A 116 21.29 -15.01 -0.11
N GLU A 117 21.51 -14.10 -1.07
CA GLU A 117 22.60 -13.12 -1.03
C GLU A 117 22.26 -11.88 -0.18
N LEU A 118 20.97 -11.51 -0.09
CA LEU A 118 20.51 -10.30 0.60
C LEU A 118 20.91 -10.18 2.08
N PRO A 119 20.92 -11.26 2.90
CA PRO A 119 21.42 -11.16 4.26
C PRO A 119 22.88 -10.71 4.34
N GLY A 120 23.71 -11.10 3.38
CA GLY A 120 25.11 -10.65 3.29
C GLY A 120 25.24 -9.16 2.97
N HIS A 121 24.21 -8.58 2.36
CA HIS A 121 24.11 -7.16 2.05
C HIS A 121 23.22 -6.38 3.03
N ASN A 122 22.90 -6.95 4.21
CA ASN A 122 22.01 -6.33 5.20
C ASN A 122 20.65 -5.90 4.62
N TRP A 123 20.10 -6.68 3.68
CA TRP A 123 18.85 -6.38 2.98
C TRP A 123 18.88 -5.04 2.22
N GLN A 124 20.06 -4.64 1.76
CA GLN A 124 20.27 -3.47 0.92
C GLN A 124 20.58 -3.92 -0.52
N GLY A 125 20.21 -3.08 -1.48
CA GLY A 125 20.44 -3.33 -2.90
C GLY A 125 19.16 -3.61 -3.68
N SER A 126 19.34 -3.86 -4.97
CA SER A 126 18.27 -4.17 -5.90
C SER A 126 17.97 -5.66 -5.95
N CYS A 127 16.71 -6.04 -6.10
CA CYS A 127 16.31 -7.44 -6.29
C CYS A 127 15.21 -7.55 -7.36
N SER A 128 15.26 -8.61 -8.18
CA SER A 128 14.22 -8.87 -9.19
C SER A 128 12.84 -9.08 -8.54
N PHE A 129 12.83 -9.66 -7.34
CA PHE A 129 11.63 -9.78 -6.53
C PHE A 129 11.42 -8.49 -5.72
N ASN A 130 10.47 -7.67 -6.15
CA ASN A 130 10.15 -6.36 -5.55
C ASN A 130 9.97 -6.36 -4.02
N TRP A 131 9.51 -7.46 -3.43
CA TRP A 131 9.39 -7.55 -1.96
C TRP A 131 10.74 -7.41 -1.26
N ALA A 132 11.79 -7.93 -1.87
CA ALA A 132 13.14 -7.94 -1.31
C ALA A 132 14.02 -6.77 -1.82
N ASP A 133 13.49 -5.97 -2.75
CA ASP A 133 14.16 -4.78 -3.26
C ASP A 133 14.08 -3.63 -2.25
N ALA A 134 15.24 -3.13 -1.84
CA ALA A 134 15.32 -2.17 -0.75
C ALA A 134 14.75 -0.80 -1.13
N GLU A 135 14.90 -0.38 -2.40
CA GLU A 135 14.36 0.89 -2.88
C GLU A 135 12.84 0.84 -2.99
N TYR A 136 12.32 -0.25 -3.53
CA TYR A 136 10.89 -0.51 -3.60
C TYR A 136 10.25 -0.53 -2.21
N GLN A 137 10.86 -1.21 -1.23
CA GLN A 137 10.33 -1.22 0.14
C GLN A 137 10.36 0.18 0.78
N ARG A 138 11.41 0.98 0.55
CA ARG A 138 11.46 2.38 1.02
C ARG A 138 10.36 3.23 0.40
N ASN A 139 10.15 3.12 -0.91
CA ASN A 139 9.11 3.89 -1.60
C ASN A 139 7.69 3.44 -1.19
N LEU A 140 7.51 2.16 -0.87
CA LEU A 140 6.23 1.64 -0.42
C LEU A 140 5.90 2.06 1.02
N LEU A 141 6.84 1.86 1.96
CA LEU A 141 6.60 1.99 3.40
C LEU A 141 7.09 3.32 4.01
N GLY A 142 8.03 3.99 3.37
CA GLY A 142 8.71 5.18 3.90
C GLY A 142 8.08 6.51 3.53
N VAL A 143 6.92 6.51 2.87
CA VAL A 143 6.26 7.73 2.41
C VAL A 143 5.30 8.26 3.47
N ASP A 144 5.43 9.56 3.78
CA ASP A 144 4.48 10.28 4.62
C ASP A 144 3.34 10.86 3.76
N VAL A 145 2.31 10.04 3.61
CA VAL A 145 1.12 10.40 2.82
C VAL A 145 0.35 11.61 3.36
N LEU A 146 0.51 11.94 4.65
CA LEU A 146 -0.17 13.07 5.28
C LEU A 146 0.57 14.38 5.03
N ALA A 147 1.91 14.35 5.09
CA ALA A 147 2.73 15.49 4.71
C ALA A 147 2.49 15.88 3.24
N ASP A 148 2.53 14.90 2.33
CA ASP A 148 2.28 15.12 0.89
C ASP A 148 0.89 15.74 0.66
N ALA A 149 -0.14 15.21 1.32
CA ALA A 149 -1.50 15.72 1.21
C ALA A 149 -1.67 17.14 1.76
N ALA A 150 -1.00 17.46 2.88
CA ALA A 150 -1.00 18.81 3.45
C ALA A 150 -0.34 19.82 2.50
N GLU A 151 0.84 19.49 1.97
CA GLU A 151 1.58 20.35 1.04
C GLU A 151 0.77 20.59 -0.24
N GLU A 152 0.21 19.54 -0.82
CA GLU A 152 -0.57 19.66 -2.05
C GLU A 152 -1.86 20.47 -1.85
N PHE A 153 -2.52 20.32 -0.71
CA PHE A 153 -3.67 21.14 -0.36
C PHE A 153 -3.29 22.62 -0.28
N ASP A 154 -2.20 22.93 0.44
CA ASP A 154 -1.74 24.30 0.62
C ASP A 154 -1.31 24.92 -0.72
N ARG A 155 -0.71 24.14 -1.60
CA ARG A 155 -0.38 24.56 -2.97
C ARG A 155 -1.64 24.86 -3.81
N SER A 156 -2.60 23.93 -3.83
CA SER A 156 -3.76 23.98 -4.72
C SER A 156 -4.81 25.01 -4.26
N MET A 157 -5.10 25.05 -2.96
CA MET A 157 -6.17 25.88 -2.41
C MET A 157 -5.72 27.32 -2.15
N THR A 158 -4.44 27.55 -1.82
CA THR A 158 -3.88 28.92 -1.75
C THR A 158 -3.72 29.52 -3.15
N GLY A 159 -3.48 28.69 -4.17
CA GLY A 159 -3.46 29.10 -5.57
C GLY A 159 -4.84 29.57 -6.07
N LEU A 160 -5.91 28.89 -5.67
CA LEU A 160 -7.29 29.27 -5.99
C LEU A 160 -7.71 30.59 -5.31
N ALA A 161 -7.32 30.79 -4.04
CA ALA A 161 -7.56 32.04 -3.32
C ALA A 161 -6.89 33.25 -4.00
N LYS A 162 -5.67 33.09 -4.55
CA LYS A 162 -4.97 34.15 -5.30
C LYS A 162 -5.58 34.44 -6.67
N SER A 163 -6.15 33.42 -7.33
CA SER A 163 -6.82 33.57 -8.63
C SER A 163 -8.14 34.33 -8.51
N ALA A 164 -8.95 34.01 -7.49
CA ALA A 164 -10.23 34.67 -7.24
C ALA A 164 -10.09 36.17 -6.97
N VAL A 165 -9.05 36.59 -6.22
CA VAL A 165 -8.75 38.00 -5.93
C VAL A 165 -8.36 38.79 -7.19
N ARG A 166 -7.67 38.15 -8.15
CA ARG A 166 -7.21 38.82 -9.37
C ARG A 166 -8.34 39.06 -10.38
N THR A 167 -9.34 38.18 -10.42
CA THR A 167 -10.53 38.34 -11.28
C THR A 167 -11.52 39.37 -10.73
N ALA A 168 -11.58 39.55 -9.41
CA ALA A 168 -12.42 40.57 -8.77
C ALA A 168 -11.84 42.00 -8.83
N MET A 169 -10.61 42.17 -9.31
CA MET A 169 -9.89 43.45 -9.42
C MET A 169 -9.84 44.03 -10.85
N LEU A 170 -10.49 43.38 -11.83
CA LEU A 170 -10.66 43.84 -13.21
C LEU A 170 -12.13 44.15 -13.48
#